data_AF-A0A7S1M1C8-F1
#
_entry.id   AF-A0A7S1M1C8-F1
#
_cell.length_a   1.000
_cell.length_b   1.000
_cell.length_c   1.000
_cell.angle_alpha   90.00
_cell.angle_beta   90.00
_cell.angle_gamma   90.00
#
_symmetry.space_group_name_H-M   'P 1'
#
loop_
_entity.id
_entity.type
_entity.pdbx_description
1 polymer ?
#
loop_
_entity_poly.entity_id
_entity_poly.type
_entity_poly.pdbx_seq_one_letter_code
_entity_poly.pdbx_strand_id
1 'polypeptide(L)'
;AQVELDKAMPALDEATAALDSLDKKDLTEMKTFKSPPDLVRLVMQGVQTALKRGTEWDDAKKSLNEPGFLDRLKDYDKNSMSDRLLNQLEKYVQMPTFNVELVYKVSKAASGLCQWVRAIHKYGLVYKEVAPKQAKVAQANARVAHQEEQLRQKEASLQEVLAKVKQLEDDLKSNVDEKKALQA
;
A
#
# COMPACT_ATOMS: atom_id res chain seq x y z
N ALA A 1 7.19 -6.16 8.47
CA ALA A 1 6.41 -5.07 7.83
C ALA A 1 5.86 -5.55 6.49
N GLN A 2 6.71 -6.01 5.56
CA GLN A 2 6.28 -6.64 4.32
C GLN A 2 5.32 -7.83 4.56
N VAL A 3 5.67 -8.71 5.51
CA VAL A 3 4.84 -9.87 5.91
C VAL A 3 3.40 -9.53 6.30
N GLU A 4 3.14 -8.33 6.82
CA GLU A 4 1.77 -7.93 7.19
C GLU A 4 0.98 -7.47 5.96
N LEU A 5 1.62 -6.72 5.05
CA LEU A 5 1.05 -6.37 3.74
C LEU A 5 0.73 -7.64 2.94
N ASP A 6 1.65 -8.60 2.94
CA ASP A 6 1.50 -9.87 2.23
C ASP A 6 0.37 -10.74 2.82
N LYS A 7 -0.06 -10.48 4.06
CA LYS A 7 -1.23 -11.14 4.67
C LYS A 7 -2.55 -10.43 4.36
N ALA A 8 -2.51 -9.16 3.98
CA ALA A 8 -3.69 -8.39 3.60
C ALA A 8 -3.97 -8.48 2.09
N MET A 9 -2.92 -8.67 1.26
CA MET A 9 -3.04 -8.78 -0.19
C MET A 9 -3.96 -9.92 -0.64
N PRO A 10 -3.86 -11.16 -0.11
CA PRO A 10 -4.71 -12.26 -0.54
C PRO A 10 -6.19 -12.03 -0.25
N ALA A 11 -6.50 -11.37 0.88
CA ALA A 11 -7.89 -11.03 1.22
C ALA A 11 -8.47 -9.98 0.26
N LEU A 12 -7.63 -9.07 -0.24
CA LEU A 12 -8.02 -8.08 -1.22
C LEU A 12 -8.22 -8.69 -2.61
N ASP A 13 -7.33 -9.59 -3.01
CA ASP A 13 -7.42 -10.32 -4.28
C ASP A 13 -8.65 -11.22 -4.28
N GLU A 14 -8.91 -11.93 -3.18
CA GLU A 14 -10.10 -12.77 -3.04
C GLU A 14 -11.39 -11.94 -3.07
N ALA A 15 -11.40 -10.77 -2.43
CA ALA A 15 -12.54 -9.86 -2.52
C ALA A 15 -12.75 -9.30 -3.93
N THR A 16 -11.67 -9.00 -4.64
CA THR A 16 -11.72 -8.51 -6.03
C THR A 16 -12.26 -9.60 -6.95
N ALA A 17 -11.77 -10.83 -6.79
CA ALA A 17 -12.28 -12.01 -7.50
C ALA A 17 -13.75 -12.29 -7.15
N ALA A 18 -14.16 -12.08 -5.90
CA ALA A 18 -15.56 -12.18 -5.50
C ALA A 18 -16.41 -11.16 -6.25
N LEU A 19 -15.95 -9.90 -6.40
CA LEU A 19 -16.63 -8.88 -7.21
C LEU A 19 -16.66 -9.22 -8.70
N ASP A 20 -15.60 -9.80 -9.26
CA ASP A 20 -15.56 -10.29 -10.64
C ASP A 20 -16.53 -11.45 -10.89
N SER A 21 -16.74 -12.29 -9.88
CA SER A 21 -17.68 -13.42 -9.94
C SER A 21 -19.16 -13.00 -9.82
N LEU A 22 -19.43 -11.71 -9.56
CA LEU A 22 -20.78 -11.17 -9.50
C LEU A 22 -21.26 -10.82 -10.91
N ASP A 23 -22.36 -11.44 -11.30
CA ASP A 23 -22.98 -11.14 -12.58
C ASP A 23 -23.86 -9.87 -12.49
N LYS A 24 -24.07 -9.20 -13.63
CA LYS A 24 -25.04 -8.10 -13.74
C LYS A 24 -26.43 -8.49 -13.23
N LYS A 25 -26.79 -9.77 -13.30
CA LYS A 25 -28.07 -10.30 -12.79
C LYS A 25 -28.16 -10.22 -11.26
N ASP A 26 -27.09 -10.60 -10.55
CA ASP A 26 -27.05 -10.58 -9.09
C ASP A 26 -27.17 -9.13 -8.54
N LEU A 27 -26.54 -8.18 -9.25
CA LEU A 27 -26.70 -6.75 -8.95
C LEU A 27 -28.10 -6.24 -9.28
N THR A 28 -28.71 -6.70 -10.38
CA THR A 28 -30.09 -6.34 -10.72
C THR A 28 -31.07 -6.83 -9.67
N GLU A 29 -30.89 -8.04 -9.14
CA GLU A 29 -31.71 -8.56 -8.03
C GLU A 29 -31.65 -7.62 -6.81
N MET A 30 -30.45 -7.19 -6.42
CA MET A 30 -30.26 -6.23 -5.34
C MET A 30 -30.96 -4.88 -5.58
N LYS A 31 -31.05 -4.41 -6.83
CA LYS A 31 -31.73 -3.16 -7.20
C LYS A 31 -33.24 -3.25 -7.08
N THR A 32 -33.81 -4.44 -7.32
CA THR A 32 -35.27 -4.64 -7.33
C THR A 32 -35.89 -4.61 -5.93
N PHE A 33 -35.09 -4.69 -4.88
CA PHE A 33 -35.59 -4.58 -3.51
C PHE A 33 -36.25 -3.21 -3.24
N LYS A 34 -37.58 -3.23 -3.14
CA LYS A 34 -38.37 -2.07 -2.66
C LYS A 34 -37.97 -1.71 -1.23
N SER A 35 -37.92 -2.72 -0.36
CA SER A 35 -37.33 -2.65 0.98
C SER A 35 -36.19 -3.66 1.07
N PRO A 36 -34.93 -3.25 1.28
CA PRO A 36 -33.80 -4.17 1.36
C PRO A 36 -33.87 -4.95 2.68
N PRO A 37 -33.49 -6.23 2.70
CA PRO A 37 -33.21 -6.94 3.94
C PRO A 37 -32.18 -6.18 4.78
N ASP A 38 -32.28 -6.26 6.11
CA ASP A 38 -31.42 -5.49 7.02
C ASP A 38 -29.94 -5.74 6.78
N LEU A 39 -29.56 -7.00 6.49
CA LEU A 39 -28.20 -7.38 6.15
C LEU A 39 -27.70 -6.74 4.85
N VAL A 40 -28.55 -6.69 3.82
CA VAL A 40 -28.20 -6.06 2.53
C VAL A 40 -28.04 -4.54 2.70
N ARG A 41 -28.92 -3.93 3.50
CA ARG A 41 -28.85 -2.51 3.84
C ARG A 41 -27.55 -2.18 4.56
N LEU A 42 -27.18 -2.99 5.55
CA LEU A 42 -25.96 -2.81 6.34
C LEU A 42 -24.69 -2.93 5.47
N VAL A 43 -24.64 -3.92 4.58
CA VAL A 43 -23.52 -4.07 3.63
C VAL A 43 -23.41 -2.85 2.72
N MET A 44 -24.53 -2.40 2.16
CA MET A 44 -24.53 -1.24 1.29
C MET A 44 -24.14 0.05 2.02
N GLN A 45 -24.53 0.20 3.30
CA GLN A 45 -24.05 1.30 4.14
C GLN A 45 -22.53 1.27 4.31
N GLY A 46 -21.95 0.09 4.52
CA GLY A 46 -20.49 -0.10 4.57
C GLY A 46 -19.80 0.29 3.26
N VAL A 47 -20.35 -0.14 2.12
CA VAL A 47 -19.83 0.23 0.78
C VAL A 47 -19.95 1.73 0.51
N GLN A 48 -21.09 2.36 0.82
CA GLN A 48 -21.26 3.80 0.65
C GLN A 48 -20.33 4.61 1.56
N THR A 49 -20.11 4.12 2.79
CA THR A 49 -19.14 4.70 3.72
C THR A 49 -17.74 4.67 3.10
N ALA A 50 -17.31 3.53 2.54
CA ALA A 50 -16.04 3.42 1.83
C ALA A 50 -15.93 4.39 0.64
N LEU A 51 -17.03 4.57 -0.11
CA LEU A 51 -17.12 5.53 -1.22
C LEU A 51 -17.27 7.00 -0.79
N LYS A 52 -17.32 7.29 0.52
CA LYS A 52 -17.53 8.63 1.08
C LYS A 52 -18.84 9.28 0.58
N ARG A 53 -19.88 8.46 0.40
CA ARG A 53 -21.22 8.84 -0.09
C ARG A 53 -22.28 8.73 1.02
N GLY A 54 -23.50 9.19 0.72
CA GLY A 54 -24.65 9.05 1.62
C GLY A 54 -24.93 7.58 1.94
N THR A 55 -25.17 7.28 3.21
CA THR A 55 -25.43 5.91 3.71
C THR A 55 -26.90 5.52 3.61
N GLU A 56 -27.74 6.39 3.06
CA GLU A 56 -29.16 6.11 2.86
C GLU A 56 -29.35 5.10 1.73
N TRP A 57 -30.43 4.31 1.83
CA TRP A 57 -30.73 3.28 0.84
C TRP A 57 -30.95 3.85 -0.56
N ASP A 58 -31.49 5.05 -0.67
CA ASP A 58 -31.70 5.72 -1.96
C ASP A 58 -30.37 6.09 -2.64
N ASP A 59 -29.34 6.46 -1.87
CA ASP A 59 -28.00 6.73 -2.42
C ASP A 59 -27.25 5.44 -2.76
N ALA A 60 -27.48 4.39 -1.97
CA ALA A 60 -27.03 3.04 -2.29
C ALA A 60 -27.64 2.55 -3.61
N LYS A 61 -28.95 2.74 -3.82
CA LYS A 61 -29.65 2.42 -5.07
C LYS A 61 -29.10 3.20 -6.26
N LYS A 62 -28.86 4.50 -6.11
CA LYS A 62 -28.23 5.32 -7.17
C LYS A 62 -26.88 4.75 -7.57
N SER A 63 -26.03 4.42 -6.60
CA SER A 63 -24.72 3.84 -6.86
C SER A 63 -24.81 2.47 -7.55
N LEU A 64 -25.74 1.61 -7.13
CA LEU A 64 -25.98 0.34 -7.81
C LEU A 64 -26.43 0.55 -9.27
N ASN A 65 -27.18 1.62 -9.55
CA ASN A 65 -27.62 2.00 -10.89
C ASN A 65 -26.52 2.63 -11.76
N GLU A 66 -25.38 3.04 -11.19
CA GLU A 66 -24.27 3.59 -11.97
C GLU A 66 -23.65 2.50 -12.86
N PRO A 67 -23.47 2.75 -14.17
CA PRO A 67 -22.72 1.86 -15.02
C PRO A 67 -21.26 1.82 -14.54
N GLY A 68 -20.68 0.62 -14.42
CA GLY A 68 -19.30 0.44 -13.94
C GLY A 68 -19.15 0.54 -12.42
N PHE A 69 -20.23 0.42 -11.64
CA PHE A 69 -20.14 0.42 -10.16
C PHE A 69 -19.12 -0.60 -9.63
N LEU A 70 -19.12 -1.83 -10.16
CA LEU A 70 -18.15 -2.86 -9.77
C LEU A 70 -16.73 -2.46 -10.16
N ASP A 71 -16.53 -1.94 -11.36
CA ASP A 71 -15.21 -1.53 -11.84
C ASP A 71 -14.63 -0.44 -10.96
N ARG A 72 -15.45 0.51 -10.53
CA ARG A 72 -15.06 1.53 -9.55
C ARG A 72 -14.66 0.97 -8.19
N LEU A 73 -15.29 -0.11 -7.73
CA LEU A 73 -14.90 -0.78 -6.48
C LEU A 73 -13.55 -1.51 -6.63
N LYS A 74 -13.26 -2.04 -7.82
CA LYS A 74 -11.96 -2.67 -8.14
C LYS A 74 -10.86 -1.63 -8.26
N ASP A 75 -11.15 -0.52 -8.92
CA ASP A 75 -10.23 0.62 -9.11
C ASP A 75 -10.20 1.56 -7.88
N TYR A 76 -10.79 1.16 -6.77
CA TYR A 76 -10.86 1.99 -5.57
C TYR A 76 -9.46 2.29 -5.04
N ASP A 77 -9.17 3.58 -4.84
CA ASP A 77 -7.91 4.04 -4.28
C ASP A 77 -7.81 3.71 -2.77
N LYS A 78 -7.33 2.50 -2.51
CA LYS A 78 -7.02 1.95 -1.19
C LYS A 78 -5.98 2.75 -0.41
N ASN A 79 -5.23 3.64 -1.04
CA ASN A 79 -4.24 4.50 -0.36
C ASN A 79 -4.87 5.83 0.14
N SER A 80 -6.11 6.14 -0.26
CA SER A 80 -6.86 7.35 0.15
C SER A 80 -7.71 7.19 1.42
N MET A 81 -7.53 6.09 2.15
CA MET A 81 -8.29 5.81 3.37
C MET A 81 -7.74 6.61 4.55
N SER A 82 -8.58 7.49 5.11
CA SER A 82 -8.27 8.21 6.34
C SER A 82 -8.60 7.38 7.58
N ASP A 83 -7.95 7.69 8.71
CA ASP A 83 -8.26 7.07 10.01
C ASP A 83 -9.74 7.16 10.36
N ARG A 84 -10.38 8.30 10.03
CA ARG A 84 -11.80 8.50 10.23
C ARG A 84 -12.63 7.47 9.46
N LEU A 85 -12.26 7.20 8.20
CA LEU A 85 -12.96 6.22 7.37
C LEU A 85 -12.77 4.80 7.92
N LEU A 86 -11.55 4.44 8.33
CA LEU A 86 -11.27 3.13 8.92
C LEU A 86 -12.10 2.91 10.19
N ASN A 87 -12.14 3.88 11.10
CA ASN A 87 -12.95 3.80 12.31
C ASN A 87 -14.46 3.71 12.01
N GLN A 88 -14.93 4.32 10.92
CA GLN A 88 -16.33 4.17 10.49
C GLN A 88 -16.60 2.77 9.95
N LEU A 89 -15.68 2.20 9.15
CA LEU A 89 -15.80 0.85 8.61
C LEU A 89 -15.67 -0.22 9.70
N GLU A 90 -14.83 0.02 10.71
CA GLU A 90 -14.64 -0.88 11.86
C GLU A 90 -15.95 -1.16 12.58
N LYS A 91 -16.81 -0.15 12.76
CA LYS A 91 -18.14 -0.31 13.37
C LYS A 91 -19.01 -1.32 12.65
N TYR A 92 -18.89 -1.43 11.33
CA TYR A 92 -19.62 -2.42 10.55
C TYR A 92 -18.93 -3.79 10.63
N VAL A 93 -17.62 -3.83 10.43
CA VAL A 93 -16.84 -5.10 10.39
C VAL A 93 -16.84 -5.83 11.74
N GLN A 94 -16.96 -5.11 12.86
CA GLN A 94 -17.08 -5.70 14.20
C GLN A 94 -18.48 -6.25 14.50
N MET A 95 -19.52 -5.92 13.71
CA MET A 95 -20.85 -6.46 13.93
C MET A 95 -20.90 -7.95 13.57
N PRO A 96 -21.44 -8.83 14.44
CA PRO A 96 -21.58 -10.26 14.13
C PRO A 96 -22.46 -10.54 12.90
N THR A 97 -23.37 -9.61 12.60
CA THR A 97 -24.26 -9.65 11.44
C THR A 97 -23.55 -9.31 10.13
N PHE A 98 -22.40 -8.61 10.17
CA PHE A 98 -21.59 -8.25 9.01
C PHE A 98 -20.64 -9.39 8.64
N ASN A 99 -21.21 -10.57 8.41
CA ASN A 99 -20.47 -11.78 8.04
C ASN A 99 -20.85 -12.21 6.62
N VAL A 100 -19.84 -12.51 5.81
CA VAL A 100 -19.95 -13.01 4.43
C VAL A 100 -20.90 -14.21 4.37
N GLU A 101 -20.78 -15.18 5.30
CA GLU A 101 -21.65 -16.37 5.31
C GLU A 101 -23.12 -16.07 5.60
N LEU A 102 -23.40 -15.14 6.51
CA LEU A 102 -24.77 -14.74 6.84
C LEU A 102 -25.41 -13.96 5.70
N VAL A 103 -24.63 -13.07 5.10
CA VAL A 103 -25.09 -12.25 3.97
C VAL A 103 -25.28 -13.12 2.73
N TYR A 104 -24.43 -14.13 2.49
CA TYR A 104 -24.54 -15.07 1.38
C TYR A 104 -25.90 -15.78 1.33
N LYS A 105 -26.44 -16.14 2.51
CA LYS A 105 -27.78 -16.77 2.61
C LYS A 105 -28.92 -15.85 2.15
N VAL A 106 -28.69 -14.54 2.17
CA VAL A 106 -29.69 -13.54 1.75
C VAL A 106 -29.45 -13.11 0.30
N SER A 107 -28.20 -12.82 -0.07
CA SER A 107 -27.83 -12.41 -1.41
C SER A 107 -26.35 -12.68 -1.69
N LYS A 108 -26.08 -13.37 -2.79
CA LYS A 108 -24.72 -13.61 -3.30
C LYS A 108 -23.98 -12.30 -3.60
N ALA A 109 -24.63 -11.34 -4.25
CA ALA A 109 -24.02 -10.04 -4.54
C ALA A 109 -23.70 -9.23 -3.28
N ALA A 110 -24.59 -9.23 -2.29
CA ALA A 110 -24.31 -8.58 -1.01
C ALA A 110 -23.14 -9.26 -0.28
N SER A 111 -22.98 -10.57 -0.42
CA SER A 111 -21.85 -11.30 0.15
C SER A 111 -20.51 -10.86 -0.43
N GLY A 112 -20.40 -10.74 -1.76
CA GLY A 112 -19.18 -10.25 -2.42
C GLY A 112 -18.82 -8.82 -2.00
N LEU A 113 -19.84 -7.95 -1.89
CA LEU A 113 -19.67 -6.58 -1.40
C LEU A 113 -19.24 -6.54 0.08
N CYS A 114 -19.79 -7.42 0.91
CA CYS A 114 -19.40 -7.57 2.32
C CYS A 114 -17.93 -7.98 2.45
N GLN A 115 -17.50 -8.97 1.67
CA GLN A 115 -16.11 -9.43 1.62
C GLN A 115 -15.17 -8.29 1.19
N TRP A 116 -15.57 -7.50 0.18
CA TRP A 116 -14.81 -6.33 -0.26
C TRP A 116 -14.63 -5.27 0.83
N VAL A 117 -15.69 -4.88 1.54
CA VAL A 117 -15.57 -3.90 2.64
C VAL A 117 -14.61 -4.38 3.73
N ARG A 118 -14.68 -5.67 4.09
CA ARG A 118 -13.79 -6.27 5.10
C ARG A 118 -12.33 -6.29 4.63
N ALA A 119 -12.10 -6.63 3.37
CA ALA A 119 -10.76 -6.66 2.77
C ALA A 119 -10.13 -5.27 2.70
N ILE A 120 -10.89 -4.26 2.26
CA ILE A 120 -10.46 -2.86 2.21
C ILE A 120 -10.12 -2.35 3.62
N HIS A 121 -10.98 -2.60 4.61
CA HIS A 121 -10.70 -2.23 6.00
C HIS A 121 -9.41 -2.87 6.53
N LYS A 122 -9.23 -4.18 6.29
CA LYS A 122 -8.02 -4.91 6.71
C LYS A 122 -6.76 -4.38 6.03
N TYR A 123 -6.81 -4.12 4.73
CA TYR A 123 -5.70 -3.51 4.00
C TYR A 123 -5.35 -2.13 4.58
N GLY A 124 -6.34 -1.30 4.87
CA GLY A 124 -6.11 0.05 5.41
C GLY A 124 -5.42 0.05 6.78
N LEU A 125 -5.81 -0.87 7.67
CA LEU A 125 -5.15 -1.04 8.97
C LEU A 125 -3.68 -1.44 8.81
N VAL A 126 -3.40 -2.40 7.93
CA VAL A 126 -2.03 -2.87 7.66
C VAL A 126 -1.21 -1.79 6.97
N TYR A 127 -1.80 -1.08 6.01
CA TYR A 127 -1.13 0.02 5.30
C TYR A 127 -0.72 1.13 6.27
N LYS A 128 -1.58 1.49 7.22
CA LYS A 128 -1.25 2.45 8.30
C LYS A 128 -0.04 2.01 9.12
N GLU A 129 0.06 0.74 9.46
CA GLU A 129 1.19 0.18 10.21
C GLU A 129 2.49 0.10 9.40
N VAL A 130 2.37 -0.11 8.09
CA VAL A 130 3.51 -0.39 7.22
C VAL A 130 4.05 0.86 6.52
N ALA A 131 3.21 1.86 6.23
CA ALA A 131 3.62 3.15 5.66
C ALA A 131 4.77 3.85 6.44
N PRO A 132 4.71 4.02 7.78
CA PRO A 132 5.80 4.64 8.52
C PRO A 132 7.06 3.77 8.55
N LYS A 133 6.92 2.44 8.50
CA LYS A 133 8.05 1.50 8.48
C LYS A 133 8.76 1.54 7.12
N GLN A 134 8.02 1.57 6.01
CA GLN A 134 8.58 1.74 4.67
C GLN A 134 9.27 3.09 4.51
N ALA A 135 8.68 4.18 5.02
CA ALA A 135 9.32 5.51 5.00
C ALA A 135 10.67 5.51 5.75
N LYS A 136 10.73 4.85 6.92
CA LYS A 136 11.99 4.69 7.67
C LYS A 136 13.04 3.87 6.91
N VAL A 137 12.63 2.78 6.27
CA VAL A 137 13.54 1.96 5.45
C VAL A 137 14.06 2.75 4.26
N ALA A 138 13.20 3.46 3.54
CA ALA A 138 13.60 4.32 2.43
C ALA A 138 14.58 5.41 2.87
N GLN A 139 14.33 6.05 4.02
CA GLN A 139 15.25 7.03 4.59
C GLN A 139 16.60 6.43 5.00
N ALA A 140 16.60 5.24 5.61
CA ALA A 140 17.82 4.54 5.99
C ALA A 140 18.65 4.15 4.76
N ASN A 141 18.01 3.60 3.72
CA ASN A 141 18.68 3.25 2.47
C ASN A 141 19.25 4.49 1.76
N ALA A 142 18.52 5.61 1.75
CA ALA A 142 19.03 6.87 1.21
C ALA A 142 20.25 7.38 1.97
N ARG A 143 20.28 7.22 3.31
CA ARG A 143 21.45 7.58 4.13
C ARG A 143 22.65 6.68 3.83
N VAL A 144 22.44 5.37 3.72
CA VAL A 144 23.51 4.42 3.37
C VAL A 144 24.08 4.76 1.99
N ALA A 145 23.23 4.94 0.98
CA ALA A 145 23.68 5.31 -0.36
C ALA A 145 24.50 6.63 -0.38
N HIS A 146 24.08 7.62 0.42
CA HIS A 146 24.84 8.86 0.56
C HIS A 146 26.20 8.65 1.24
N GLN A 147 26.26 7.82 2.27
CA GLN A 147 27.50 7.49 2.99
C GLN A 147 28.46 6.68 2.12
N GLU A 148 27.97 5.70 1.35
CA GLU A 148 28.77 4.94 0.39
C GLU A 148 29.38 5.85 -0.68
N GLU A 149 28.62 6.84 -1.15
CA GLU A 149 29.13 7.83 -2.11
C GLU A 149 30.24 8.69 -1.50
N GLN A 150 30.05 9.18 -0.27
CA GLN A 150 31.10 9.92 0.43
C GLN A 150 32.34 9.06 0.68
N LEU A 151 32.17 7.78 1.04
CA LEU A 151 33.27 6.86 1.26
C LEU A 151 34.08 6.67 -0.03
N ARG A 152 33.42 6.43 -1.17
CA ARG A 152 34.08 6.33 -2.48
C ARG A 152 34.89 7.57 -2.83
N GLN A 153 34.35 8.76 -2.58
CA GLN A 153 35.08 10.02 -2.83
C GLN A 153 36.31 10.16 -1.93
N LYS A 154 36.21 9.78 -0.65
CA LYS A 154 37.33 9.81 0.30
C LYS A 154 38.40 8.79 -0.06
N GLU A 155 38.01 7.57 -0.45
CA GLU A 155 38.94 6.54 -0.92
C GLU A 155 39.69 6.98 -2.18
N ALA A 156 38.99 7.57 -3.16
CA ALA A 156 39.62 8.11 -4.37
C ALA A 156 40.63 9.22 -4.04
N SER A 157 40.27 10.16 -3.16
CA SER A 157 41.18 11.21 -2.72
C SER A 157 42.39 10.67 -1.96
N LEU A 158 42.20 9.65 -1.11
CA LEU A 158 43.30 8.98 -0.42
C LEU A 158 44.26 8.31 -1.40
N GLN A 159 43.75 7.67 -2.45
CA GLN A 159 44.58 7.07 -3.49
C GLN A 159 45.41 8.11 -4.25
N GLU A 160 44.83 9.26 -4.60
CA GLU A 160 45.58 10.37 -5.21
C GLU A 160 46.70 10.88 -4.31
N VAL A 161 46.42 11.08 -3.02
CA VAL A 161 47.43 11.56 -2.07
C VAL A 161 48.56 10.54 -1.92
N LEU A 162 48.24 9.25 -1.79
CA LEU A 162 49.24 8.18 -1.71
C LEU A 162 50.12 8.11 -2.98
N ALA A 163 49.52 8.25 -4.16
CA ALA A 163 50.26 8.30 -5.42
C ALA A 163 51.23 9.49 -5.46
N LYS A 164 50.81 10.65 -4.94
CA LYS A 164 51.62 11.86 -4.90
C LYS A 164 52.75 11.81 -3.87
N VAL A 165 52.51 11.23 -2.70
CA VAL A 165 53.55 10.97 -1.70
C VAL A 165 54.62 10.06 -2.29
N LYS A 166 54.22 8.97 -2.95
CA LYS A 166 55.16 8.06 -3.60
C LYS A 166 56.00 8.76 -4.67
N GLN A 167 55.40 9.59 -5.52
CA GLN A 167 56.15 10.40 -6.49
C GLN A 167 57.18 11.30 -5.82
N LEU A 168 56.79 12.02 -4.77
CA LEU A 168 57.70 12.91 -4.05
C LEU A 168 58.84 12.15 -3.35
N GLU A 169 58.58 10.94 -2.84
CA GLU A 169 59.60 10.06 -2.27
C GLU A 169 60.60 9.60 -3.34
N ASP A 170 60.12 9.18 -4.51
CA ASP A 170 60.95 8.78 -5.65
C ASP A 170 61.79 9.97 -6.17
N ASP A 171 61.19 11.15 -6.31
CA ASP A 171 61.87 12.38 -6.73
C ASP A 171 62.94 12.81 -5.72
N LEU A 172 62.63 12.79 -4.42
CA LEU A 172 63.58 13.14 -3.37
C LEU A 172 64.78 12.19 -3.38
N LYS A 173 64.53 10.89 -3.56
CA LYS A 173 65.59 9.88 -3.63
C LYS A 173 66.51 10.13 -4.82
N SER A 174 65.95 10.37 -6.01
CA SER A 174 66.72 10.70 -7.22
C SER A 174 67.58 11.94 -7.01
N ASN A 175 67.01 13.02 -6.47
CA ASN A 175 67.73 14.27 -6.20
C ASN A 175 68.87 14.08 -5.17
N VAL A 176 68.65 13.27 -4.13
CA VAL A 176 69.68 12.96 -3.13
C VAL A 176 70.82 12.15 -3.74
N ASP A 177 70.51 11.16 -4.58
CA ASP A 177 71.49 10.33 -5.27
C ASP A 177 72.33 11.16 -6.26
N GLU A 178 71.69 12.04 -7.05
CA GLU A 178 72.38 12.99 -7.93
C GLU A 178 73.29 13.95 -7.15
N LYS A 179 72.80 14.52 -6.05
CA LYS A 179 73.60 15.43 -5.21
C LYS A 179 74.83 14.73 -4.64
N LYS A 180 74.70 13.48 -4.19
CA LYS A 180 75.84 12.68 -3.72
C LYS A 180 76.85 12.42 -4.83
N ALA A 181 76.39 12.12 -6.05
CA ALA A 181 77.27 11.88 -7.19
C ALA A 181 78.05 13.14 -7.61
N LEU A 182 77.46 14.34 -7.48
CA LEU A 182 78.13 15.62 -7.79
C LEU A 182 79.09 16.09 -6.69
N GLN A 183 78.98 15.55 -5.48
CA GLN A 183 79.81 15.91 -4.33
C GLN A 183 80.95 14.91 -4.05
N ALA A 184 81.03 13.82 -4.82
CA ALA A 184 82.08 12.80 -4.77
C ALA A 184 83.13 13.05 -5.86
#